data_AF-X1LWA2-F1
#
_entry.id   AF-X1LWA2-F1
#
_cell.length_a   1.000
_cell.length_b   1.000
_cell.length_c   1.000
_cell.angle_alpha   90.00
_cell.angle_beta   90.00
_cell.angle_gamma   90.00
#
_symmetry.space_group_name_H-M   'P 1'
#
loop_
_entity.id
_entity.type
_entity.pdbx_description
1 polymer ?
#
loop_
_entity_poly.entity_id
_entity_poly.type
_entity_poly.pdbx_seq_one_letter_code
_entity_poly.pdbx_strand_id
1 'polypeptide(L)'
;MDEIEELGPAEIREYEGTKLSSVDDFRENSIKGPQQVDIESYQLKVNGLVENPKNYTYGEVIDSYQHYKKLVTLDCVEGWSVDILWEGV
;
A
#
# COMPACT_ATOMS: atom_id res chain seq x y z
N MET A 1 -31.08 -7.34 -22.14
CA MET A 1 -29.64 -7.05 -22.09
C MET A 1 -29.44 -6.61 -20.67
N ASP A 2 -28.96 -7.51 -19.82
CA ASP A 2 -28.84 -7.21 -18.40
C ASP A 2 -27.73 -6.18 -18.20
N GLU A 3 -28.10 -5.04 -17.64
CA GLU A 3 -27.19 -3.96 -17.28
C GLU A 3 -26.34 -4.48 -16.11
N ILE A 4 -25.03 -4.58 -16.30
CA ILE A 4 -24.12 -5.00 -15.23
C ILE A 4 -24.00 -3.82 -14.26
N GLU A 5 -24.57 -3.96 -13.07
CA GLU A 5 -24.39 -3.00 -11.98
C GLU A 5 -23.01 -3.21 -11.35
N GLU A 6 -22.11 -2.24 -11.52
CA GLU A 6 -20.82 -2.26 -10.84
C GLU A 6 -21.01 -1.91 -9.36
N LEU A 7 -20.54 -2.80 -8.48
CA LEU A 7 -20.51 -2.54 -7.05
C LEU A 7 -19.36 -1.59 -6.70
N GLY A 8 -19.63 -0.70 -5.74
CA GLY A 8 -18.59 0.15 -5.17
C GLY A 8 -17.50 -0.65 -4.44
N PRO A 9 -16.35 -0.02 -4.15
CA PRO A 9 -15.27 -0.66 -3.40
C PRO A 9 -15.74 -1.07 -2.00
N ALA A 10 -15.23 -2.21 -1.53
CA ALA A 10 -15.51 -2.73 -0.19
C ALA A 10 -14.22 -2.81 0.63
N GLU A 11 -14.31 -2.50 1.92
CA GLU A 11 -13.20 -2.61 2.86
C GLU A 11 -13.20 -3.98 3.55
N ILE A 12 -12.03 -4.59 3.64
CA ILE A 12 -11.83 -5.81 4.43
C ILE A 12 -11.66 -5.43 5.89
N ARG A 13 -12.57 -5.91 6.75
CA ARG A 13 -12.59 -5.61 8.20
C ARG A 13 -12.10 -6.77 9.07
N GLU A 14 -11.84 -7.92 8.47
CA GLU A 14 -11.37 -9.12 9.16
C GLU A 14 -10.51 -9.97 8.22
N TYR A 15 -9.43 -10.53 8.73
CA TYR A 15 -8.56 -11.45 8.01
C TYR A 15 -8.07 -12.55 8.96
N GLU A 16 -8.29 -13.82 8.58
CA GLU A 16 -7.88 -15.01 9.34
C GLU A 16 -8.27 -14.97 10.84
N GLY A 17 -9.49 -14.48 11.13
CA GLY A 17 -10.01 -14.36 12.50
C GLY A 17 -9.49 -13.16 13.30
N THR A 18 -8.68 -12.29 12.68
CA THR A 18 -8.20 -11.04 13.27
C THR A 18 -9.00 -9.87 12.71
N LYS A 19 -9.53 -9.01 13.59
CA LYS A 19 -10.20 -7.77 13.19
C LYS A 19 -9.16 -6.77 12.69
N LEU A 20 -9.44 -6.14 11.55
CA LEU A 20 -8.59 -5.09 11.00
C LEU A 20 -9.11 -3.71 11.44
N SER A 21 -8.20 -2.75 11.55
CA SER A 21 -8.53 -1.34 11.76
C SER A 21 -9.18 -0.74 10.51
N SER A 22 -9.91 0.36 10.69
CA SER A 22 -10.50 1.12 9.58
C SER A 22 -9.46 1.81 8.75
N VAL A 23 -9.73 1.93 7.45
CA VAL A 23 -9.02 2.90 6.63
C VAL A 23 -9.13 4.30 7.24
N ASP A 24 -10.25 4.61 7.90
CA ASP A 24 -10.46 5.87 8.62
C ASP A 24 -9.69 5.96 9.96
N ASP A 25 -9.21 4.83 10.50
CA ASP A 25 -8.38 4.81 11.72
C ASP A 25 -6.93 5.18 11.40
N PHE A 26 -6.50 5.08 10.13
CA PHE A 26 -5.17 5.48 9.69
C PHE A 26 -5.05 7.00 9.65
N ARG A 27 -4.20 7.57 10.51
CA ARG A 27 -4.01 9.03 10.53
C ARG A 27 -3.01 9.47 9.48
N GLU A 28 -3.45 10.37 8.61
CA GLU A 28 -2.60 11.06 7.65
C GLU A 28 -1.59 11.93 8.41
N ASN A 29 -0.30 11.64 8.25
CA ASN A 29 0.80 12.29 8.96
C ASN A 29 1.84 12.90 7.99
N SER A 30 1.43 13.25 6.77
CA SER A 30 2.34 13.83 5.79
C SER A 30 2.65 15.29 6.11
N ILE A 31 3.93 15.65 6.06
CA ILE A 31 4.40 17.03 6.26
C ILE A 31 3.85 17.97 5.16
N LYS A 32 3.64 17.46 3.95
CA LYS A 32 3.14 18.21 2.78
C LYS A 32 1.82 17.65 2.23
N GLY A 33 1.12 16.84 3.03
CA GLY A 33 -0.06 16.10 2.60
C GLY A 33 0.24 14.95 1.62
N PRO A 34 -0.79 14.19 1.21
CA PRO A 34 -0.66 13.17 0.18
C PRO A 34 -0.20 13.75 -1.15
N GLN A 35 0.77 13.10 -1.78
CA GLN A 35 1.31 13.54 -3.07
C GLN A 35 0.50 12.92 -4.22
N GLN A 36 0.29 13.71 -5.28
CA GLN A 36 -0.29 13.20 -6.53
C GLN A 36 0.83 12.76 -7.46
N VAL A 37 0.84 11.49 -7.82
CA VAL A 37 1.90 10.84 -8.60
C VAL A 37 1.32 10.33 -9.90
N ASP A 38 1.99 10.64 -11.00
CA ASP A 38 1.71 10.01 -12.29
C ASP A 38 2.41 8.65 -12.36
N ILE A 39 1.61 7.58 -12.45
CA ILE A 39 2.08 6.20 -12.46
C ILE A 39 2.91 5.91 -13.72
N GLU A 40 2.58 6.53 -14.86
CA GLU A 40 3.30 6.31 -16.13
C GLU A 40 4.73 6.84 -16.07
N SER A 41 4.95 7.91 -15.32
CA SER A 41 6.27 8.53 -15.14
C SER A 41 6.96 8.17 -13.80
N TYR A 42 6.34 7.33 -12.97
CA TYR A 42 6.91 6.91 -11.69
C TYR A 42 8.22 6.14 -11.86
N GLN A 43 9.19 6.40 -10.96
CA GLN A 43 10.44 5.67 -10.86
C GLN A 43 10.85 5.43 -9.40
N LEU A 44 10.98 4.15 -9.00
CA LEU A 44 11.64 3.75 -7.76
C LEU A 44 13.13 3.59 -8.01
N LYS A 45 13.95 4.45 -7.40
CA LYS A 45 15.41 4.41 -7.52
C LYS A 45 16.05 3.72 -6.31
N VAL A 46 16.72 2.61 -6.54
CA VAL A 46 17.56 1.91 -5.56
C VAL A 46 19.02 2.24 -5.86
N ASN A 47 19.65 3.03 -4.99
CA ASN A 47 21.01 3.54 -5.17
C ASN A 47 21.77 3.67 -3.84
N GLY A 48 22.97 4.26 -3.87
CA GLY A 48 23.83 4.43 -2.69
C GLY A 48 24.94 3.40 -2.67
N LEU A 49 25.13 2.73 -1.53
CA LEU A 49 26.17 1.72 -1.35
C LEU A 49 25.69 0.34 -1.87
N VAL A 50 25.54 0.24 -3.19
CA VAL A 50 25.12 -0.97 -3.90
C VAL A 50 26.00 -1.20 -5.13
N GLU A 51 26.24 -2.45 -5.50
CA GLU A 51 27.03 -2.78 -6.69
C GLU A 51 26.29 -2.39 -7.99
N ASN A 52 24.98 -2.64 -8.03
CA ASN A 52 24.16 -2.45 -9.22
C ASN A 52 22.97 -1.54 -8.89
N PRO A 53 23.12 -0.21 -9.00
CA PRO A 53 21.99 0.70 -8.84
C PRO A 53 20.95 0.46 -9.93
N LYS A 54 19.67 0.59 -9.57
CA LYS A 54 18.55 0.33 -10.49
C LYS A 54 17.45 1.36 -10.31
N ASN A 55 16.74 1.63 -11.41
CA ASN A 55 15.48 2.34 -11.41
C ASN A 55 14.40 1.37 -11.90
N TYR A 56 13.24 1.40 -11.26
CA TYR A 56 12.09 0.57 -11.62
C TYR A 56 10.89 1.47 -11.90
N THR A 57 10.18 1.20 -12.99
CA THR A 57 8.81 1.66 -13.19
C THR A 57 7.89 1.05 -12.13
N TYR A 58 6.69 1.61 -11.97
CA TYR A 58 5.71 1.06 -11.04
C TYR A 58 5.39 -0.41 -11.38
N GLY A 59 5.12 -0.69 -12.66
CA GLY A 59 4.85 -2.04 -13.17
C GLY A 59 6.01 -3.01 -12.94
N GLU A 60 7.28 -2.59 -13.13
CA GLU A 60 8.41 -3.47 -12.81
C GLU A 60 8.46 -3.84 -11.32
N VAL A 61 8.10 -2.93 -10.41
CA VAL A 61 8.03 -3.25 -8.97
C VAL A 61 6.92 -4.25 -8.70
N ILE A 62 5.70 -4.03 -9.18
CA ILE A 62 4.56 -4.89 -8.83
C ILE A 62 4.46 -6.16 -9.67
N ASP A 63 4.90 -6.19 -10.92
CA ASP A 63 4.67 -7.33 -11.81
C ASP A 63 5.86 -8.30 -11.87
N SER A 64 7.08 -7.83 -11.55
CA SER A 64 8.30 -8.63 -11.70
C SER A 64 8.74 -9.36 -10.43
N TYR A 65 8.03 -9.17 -9.32
CA TYR A 65 8.39 -9.71 -8.01
C TYR A 65 7.23 -10.48 -7.39
N GLN A 66 7.56 -11.41 -6.50
CA GLN A 66 6.56 -12.18 -5.76
C GLN A 66 5.81 -11.26 -4.79
N HIS A 67 4.48 -11.31 -4.83
CA HIS A 67 3.64 -10.62 -3.87
C HIS A 67 3.55 -11.38 -2.54
N TYR A 68 3.53 -10.62 -1.46
CA TYR A 68 3.31 -11.10 -0.10
C TYR A 68 2.14 -10.35 0.53
N LYS A 69 1.37 -11.08 1.32
CA LYS A 69 0.36 -10.50 2.21
C LYS A 69 0.78 -10.67 3.65
N LYS A 70 0.66 -9.62 4.45
CA LYS A 70 1.04 -9.67 5.86
C LYS A 70 0.17 -8.76 6.71
N LEU A 71 -0.47 -9.34 7.72
CA LEU A 71 -1.10 -8.59 8.79
C LEU A 71 -0.02 -8.02 9.71
N VAL A 72 0.01 -6.69 9.85
CA VAL A 72 0.98 -5.97 10.68
C VAL A 72 0.27 -4.84 11.43
N THR A 73 0.56 -4.72 12.72
CA THR A 73 0.23 -3.53 13.51
C THR A 73 1.25 -2.43 13.21
N LEU A 74 0.79 -1.28 12.74
CA LEU A 74 1.59 -0.07 12.60
C LEU A 74 1.42 0.78 13.85
N ASP A 75 2.49 0.92 14.62
CA ASP A 75 2.53 1.78 15.81
C ASP A 75 3.08 3.17 15.46
N CYS A 76 2.31 4.21 15.73
CA CYS A 76 2.73 5.59 15.54
C CYS A 76 3.26 6.19 16.86
N VAL A 77 4.34 6.96 16.76
CA VAL A 77 4.94 7.70 17.89
C VAL A 77 4.00 8.75 18.51
N GLU A 78 2.93 9.11 17.81
CA GLU A 78 1.88 10.02 18.31
C GLU A 78 0.85 9.32 19.22
N GLY A 79 1.03 8.03 19.52
CA GLY A 79 0.23 7.28 20.50
C GLY A 79 -1.02 6.61 19.93
N TRP A 80 -1.02 6.30 18.64
CA TRP A 80 -2.08 5.53 17.98
C TRP A 80 -1.48 4.33 17.24
N SER A 81 -2.28 3.27 17.06
CA SER A 81 -1.88 2.06 16.34
C SER A 81 -3.02 1.58 15.45
N VAL A 82 -2.69 0.91 14.34
CA VAL A 82 -3.65 0.33 13.39
C VAL A 82 -3.22 -1.05 12.93
N ASP A 83 -4.16 -1.99 12.84
CA ASP A 83 -3.94 -3.33 12.31
C ASP A 83 -4.32 -3.38 10.83
N ILE A 84 -3.33 -3.59 9.96
CA ILE A 84 -3.50 -3.50 8.50
C ILE A 84 -3.00 -4.78 7.82
N LEU A 85 -3.76 -5.26 6.84
CA LEU A 85 -3.31 -6.28 5.90
C LEU A 85 -2.58 -5.61 4.73
N TRP A 86 -1.26 -5.69 4.74
CA TRP A 86 -0.42 -5.14 3.67
C TRP A 86 -0.27 -6.14 2.52
N GLU A 87 -0.18 -5.62 1.29
CA GLU A 87 0.15 -6.35 0.07
C GLU A 87 1.25 -5.62 -0.69
N GLY A 88 2.26 -6.36 -1.17
CA GLY A 88 3.39 -5.80 -1.89
C GLY A 88 4.51 -6.82 -2.10
N VAL A 89 5.72 -6.34 -2.40
CA VAL A 89 6.89 -7.15 -2.77
C VAL A 89 7.97 -7.19 -1.70
#